data_AF-A0A3E0JY51-F1
#
_entry.id   AF-A0A3E0JY51-F1
#
_cell.length_a   1.000
_cell.length_b   1.000
_cell.length_c   1.000
_cell.angle_alpha   90.00
_cell.angle_beta   90.00
_cell.angle_gamma   90.00
#
_symmetry.space_group_name_H-M   'P 1'
#
loop_
_entity.id
_entity.type
_entity.pdbx_description
1 polymer ?
#
loop_
_entity_poly.entity_id
_entity_poly.type
_entity_poly.pdbx_seq_one_letter_code
_entity_poly.pdbx_strand_id
1 'polypeptide(L)' 'MTEGSESQRKKTKIVKANVGDTIQIKRGIHKGKKGKVLIVRENSVIVEFGKNPKTGEPLKTVVNHKNYKLVK' A
#
# COMPACT_ATOMS: atom_id res chain seq x y z
N MET A 1 3.83 -45.52 3.70
CA MET A 1 3.98 -44.34 2.83
C MET A 1 3.17 -43.24 3.49
N THR A 2 3.83 -42.28 4.13
CA THR A 2 3.18 -41.29 4.98
C THR A 2 2.71 -40.12 4.13
N GLU A 3 1.40 -39.95 3.99
CA GLU A 3 0.79 -38.76 3.38
C GLU A 3 1.01 -37.55 4.29
N GLY A 4 1.92 -36.67 3.87
CA GLY A 4 2.17 -35.38 4.50
C GLY A 4 1.12 -34.36 4.07
N SER A 5 0.15 -34.17 4.96
CA SER A 5 -0.99 -33.25 4.93
C SER A 5 -0.64 -31.78 4.69
N GLU A 6 -1.38 -31.19 3.74
CA GLU A 6 -1.92 -29.83 3.71
C GLU A 6 -0.95 -28.65 3.86
N SER A 7 -0.49 -28.22 2.67
CA SER A 7 0.01 -26.88 2.38
C SER A 7 -0.94 -25.80 2.92
N GLN A 8 -0.55 -25.15 4.02
CA GLN A 8 -1.21 -23.95 4.51
C GLN A 8 -1.08 -22.83 3.45
N ARG A 9 -2.06 -22.75 2.54
CA ARG A 9 -2.34 -21.53 1.77
C ARG A 9 -2.81 -20.47 2.76
N LYS A 10 -1.87 -19.77 3.41
CA LYS A 10 -2.15 -18.48 4.03
C LYS A 10 -2.69 -17.56 2.93
N LYS A 11 -4.02 -17.51 2.80
CA LYS A 11 -4.76 -16.46 2.09
C LYS A 11 -4.40 -15.16 2.81
N THR A 12 -3.27 -14.59 2.45
CA THR A 12 -2.90 -13.25 2.84
C THR A 12 -3.97 -12.39 2.19
N LYS A 13 -4.99 -11.98 2.94
CA LYS A 13 -6.00 -11.03 2.46
C LYS A 13 -5.21 -9.81 2.01
N ILE A 14 -5.03 -9.68 0.70
CA ILE A 14 -4.35 -8.53 0.11
C ILE A 14 -5.30 -7.37 0.38
N VAL A 15 -4.95 -6.55 1.38
CA VAL A 15 -5.79 -5.43 1.77
C VAL A 15 -5.62 -4.38 0.68
N LYS A 16 -6.58 -4.34 -0.25
CA LYS A 16 -6.60 -3.34 -1.32
C LYS A 16 -7.17 -2.05 -0.76
N ALA A 17 -6.41 -0.96 -0.86
CA ALA A 17 -6.92 0.37 -0.62
C ALA A 17 -7.80 0.83 -1.78
N ASN A 18 -8.80 1.64 -1.46
CA ASN A 18 -9.65 2.30 -2.43
C ASN A 18 -9.22 3.74 -2.64
N VAL A 19 -9.73 4.37 -3.69
CA VAL A 19 -9.54 5.82 -3.92
C VAL A 19 -10.15 6.58 -2.74
N GLY A 20 -9.37 7.47 -2.14
CA GLY A 20 -9.75 8.25 -0.97
C GLY A 20 -9.28 7.68 0.37
N ASP A 21 -8.88 6.41 0.43
CA ASP A 21 -8.38 5.80 1.65
C ASP A 21 -7.02 6.39 2.06
N THR A 22 -6.74 6.40 3.37
CA THR A 22 -5.41 6.69 3.87
C THR A 22 -4.65 5.38 4.06
N ILE A 23 -3.46 5.29 3.48
CA ILE A 23 -2.55 4.16 3.70
C ILE A 23 -1.29 4.65 4.39
N GLN A 24 -0.69 3.76 5.17
CA GLN A 24 0.64 3.94 5.72
C GLN A 24 1.60 2.99 5.04
N ILE A 25 2.67 3.55 4.49
CA ILE A 25 3.68 2.81 3.78
C ILE A 25 4.50 2.03 4.81
N LYS A 26 4.48 0.69 4.73
CA LYS A 26 5.23 -0.19 5.64
C LYS A 26 6.67 -0.43 5.17
N ARG A 27 6.90 -0.33 3.85
CA ARG A 27 8.18 -0.66 3.20
C ARG A 27 8.45 0.31 2.04
N GLY A 28 9.74 0.62 1.82
CA GLY A 28 10.21 1.50 0.74
C GLY A 28 10.76 2.83 1.26
N ILE A 29 11.06 3.74 0.32
CA ILE A 29 11.70 5.06 0.57
C ILE A 29 10.82 5.94 1.48
N HIS A 30 9.51 5.73 1.42
CA HIS A 30 8.52 6.49 2.19
C HIS A 30 7.97 5.70 3.38
N LYS A 31 8.69 4.68 3.87
CA LYS A 31 8.27 3.90 5.05
C LYS A 31 7.91 4.80 6.23
N GLY A 32 6.78 4.52 6.86
CA GLY A 32 6.24 5.28 7.98
C GLY A 32 5.35 6.45 7.55
N LYS A 33 5.45 6.94 6.31
CA LYS A 33 4.59 8.02 5.83
C LYS A 33 3.16 7.53 5.60
N LYS A 34 2.22 8.41 5.92
CA LYS A 34 0.81 8.25 5.61
C LYS A 34 0.51 9.04 4.35
N GLY A 35 -0.25 8.46 3.44
CA GLY A 35 -0.67 9.13 2.22
C GLY A 35 -2.09 8.75 1.84
N LYS A 36 -2.78 9.68 1.21
CA LYS A 36 -4.12 9.48 0.70
C LYS A 36 -4.02 8.86 -0.69
N VAL A 37 -4.74 7.78 -0.91
CA VAL A 37 -4.81 7.09 -2.19
C VAL A 37 -5.61 7.95 -3.16
N LEU A 38 -4.95 8.39 -4.23
CA LEU A 38 -5.60 9.14 -5.31
C LEU A 38 -6.12 8.18 -6.39
N ILE A 39 -5.32 7.16 -6.71
CA ILE A 39 -5.61 6.25 -7.82
C ILE A 39 -5.22 4.84 -7.39
N VAL A 40 -6.11 3.88 -7.65
CA VAL A 40 -5.86 2.45 -7.43
C VAL A 40 -5.70 1.80 -8.79
N ARG A 41 -4.58 1.11 -8.97
CA ARG A 41 -4.34 0.22 -10.11
C ARG A 41 -4.41 -1.23 -9.62
N GLU A 42 -4.31 -2.16 -10.54
CA GLU A 42 -4.49 -3.59 -10.26
C GLU A 42 -3.37 -4.18 -9.37
N ASN A 43 -2.13 -3.69 -9.54
CA ASN A 43 -0.94 -4.14 -8.81
C ASN A 43 -0.33 -3.06 -7.88
N SER A 44 -0.79 -1.82 -7.97
CA SER A 44 -0.23 -0.70 -7.20
C SER A 44 -1.27 0.39 -6.95
N VAL A 45 -0.99 1.24 -5.96
CA VAL A 45 -1.79 2.42 -5.64
C VAL A 45 -0.89 3.65 -5.67
N ILE A 46 -1.43 4.74 -6.19
CA ILE A 46 -0.77 6.04 -6.19
C ILE A 46 -1.29 6.80 -4.98
N VAL A 47 -0.37 7.19 -4.11
CA VAL A 47 -0.72 7.91 -2.89
C VAL A 47 0.00 9.23 -2.79
N GLU A 48 -0.72 10.23 -2.32
CA GLU A 48 -0.19 11.53 -1.99
C GLU A 48 0.10 11.59 -0.50
N PHE A 49 1.37 11.73 -0.13
CA PHE A 49 1.81 11.74 1.28
C PHE A 49 2.20 13.14 1.76
N GLY A 50 1.94 14.16 0.95
CA GLY A 50 2.19 15.55 1.31
C GLY A 50 2.31 16.45 0.08
N LYS A 51 2.70 17.68 0.33
CA LYS A 51 2.97 18.71 -0.68
C LYS A 51 4.38 19.24 -0.45
N ASN A 52 5.14 19.44 -1.51
CA ASN A 52 6.47 19.99 -1.42
C ASN A 52 6.35 21.49 -1.06
N PRO A 53 6.90 21.97 0.08
CA PRO A 53 6.68 23.35 0.52
C PRO A 53 7.38 24.38 -0.37
N LYS A 54 8.40 23.97 -1.14
CA LYS A 54 9.14 24.87 -2.05
C LYS A 54 8.47 25.06 -3.41
N THR A 55 7.97 23.97 -4.02
CA THR A 55 7.40 24.02 -5.38
C THR A 55 5.88 23.98 -5.38
N GLY A 56 5.26 23.68 -4.24
CA GLY A 56 3.82 23.47 -4.15
C GLY A 56 3.35 22.19 -4.85
N GLU A 57 4.25 21.31 -5.27
CA GLU A 57 3.87 20.10 -5.98
C GLU A 57 3.40 19.00 -5.02
N PRO A 58 2.31 18.29 -5.34
CA PRO A 58 1.88 17.15 -4.56
C PRO A 58 2.90 16.01 -4.65
N LEU A 59 3.37 15.55 -3.48
CA LEU A 59 4.30 14.44 -3.37
C LEU A 59 3.52 13.13 -3.49
N LYS A 60 3.55 12.58 -4.71
CA LYS A 60 2.90 11.32 -5.06
C LYS A 60 3.94 10.20 -5.09
N THR A 61 3.56 9.01 -4.64
CA THR A 61 4.37 7.81 -4.76
C THR A 61 3.52 6.61 -5.13
N VAL A 62 4.15 5.66 -5.80
CA VAL A 62 3.50 4.41 -6.21
C VAL A 62 3.85 3.34 -5.19
N VAL A 63 2.83 2.73 -4.58
CA VAL A 63 3.00 1.73 -3.53
C VAL A 63 2.27 0.45 -3.93
N ASN A 64 2.92 -0.69 -3.80
CA ASN A 64 2.28 -1.97 -4.05
C ASN A 64 1.34 -2.34 -2.89
N HIS A 65 0.22 -3.02 -3.17
CA HIS A 65 -0.73 -3.56 -2.19
C HIS A 65 -0.10 -4.38 -1.07
N LYS A 66 1.08 -4.98 -1.29
CA LYS A 66 1.82 -5.73 -0.26
C LYS A 66 2.66 -4.87 0.68
N ASN A 67 2.98 -3.63 0.29
CA ASN A 67 3.97 -2.77 0.96
C ASN A 67 3.36 -1.63 1.79
N TYR A 68 2.03 -1.57 1.89
CA TYR A 68 1.32 -0.63 2.75
C TYR A 68 0.35 -1.33 3.68
N LYS A 69 -0.10 -0.58 4.69
CA LYS A 69 -1.21 -0.93 5.56
C LYS A 69 -2.28 0.14 5.39
N LEU A 70 -3.53 -0.26 5.18
CA LEU A 70 -4.66 0.66 5.26
C LEU A 70 -4.78 1.19 6.70
N VAL A 71 -4.86 2.51 6.83
CA VAL A 71 -5.12 3.20 8.09
C VAL A 71 -6.44 3.92 7.89
N LYS A 72 -7.51 3.28 8.36
CA LYS A 72 -8.87 3.80 8.27
C LYS A 72 -9.04 5.02 9.17
#